data_AF-A0A3B8VV69-F1
#
_entry.id   AF-A0A3B8VV69-F1
#
_cell.length_a   1.000
_cell.length_b   1.000
_cell.length_c   1.000
_cell.angle_alpha   90.00
_cell.angle_beta   90.00
_cell.angle_gamma   90.00
#
_symmetry.space_group_name_H-M   'P 1'
#
loop_
_entity.id
_entity.type
_entity.pdbx_description
1 polymer ?
#
loop_
_entity_poly.entity_id
_entity_poly.type
_entity_poly.pdbx_seq_one_letter_code
_entity_poly.pdbx_strand_id
1 'polypeptide(L)'
;EDIAIARTMKRLKLRVMCYLGGEVISCRMYQDLKSSIDGFSKNLVLFFGGSVFAALLYWSLFLMAPLYFLYDLFLFVSLVLIQGMLLFFIAVKSRGNVEDYLLYSIPRMFLFIYILGKGLFCRYSKRLLWKDRNIM
;
A
#
# COMPACT_ATOMS: atom_id res chain seq x y z
N GLU A 1 10.60 1.56 -11.00
CA GLU A 1 10.75 1.14 -12.41
C GLU A 1 9.60 0.23 -12.85
N ASP A 2 9.31 -0.85 -12.12
CA ASP A 2 8.26 -1.82 -12.47
C ASP A 2 6.87 -1.20 -12.69
N ILE A 3 6.45 -0.26 -11.82
CA ILE A 3 5.16 0.45 -11.97
C ILE A 3 5.13 1.26 -13.28
N ALA A 4 6.25 1.86 -13.67
CA ALA A 4 6.33 2.64 -14.91
C ALA A 4 6.26 1.71 -16.13
N ILE A 5 6.98 0.59 -16.10
CA ILE A 5 6.93 -0.44 -17.16
C ILE A 5 5.51 -0.97 -17.32
N ALA A 6 4.86 -1.38 -16.21
CA ALA A 6 3.49 -1.88 -16.23
C ALA A 6 2.51 -0.86 -16.81
N ARG A 7 2.66 0.43 -16.47
CA ARG A 7 1.85 1.52 -17.06
C ARG A 7 2.09 1.68 -18.55
N THR A 8 3.35 1.67 -18.98
CA THR A 8 3.68 1.79 -20.41
C THR A 8 3.08 0.63 -21.19
N MET A 9 3.20 -0.60 -20.69
CA MET A 9 2.57 -1.77 -21.31
C MET A 9 1.05 -1.64 -21.39
N LYS A 10 0.39 -1.15 -20.33
CA LYS A 10 -1.05 -0.87 -20.33
C LYS A 10 -1.44 0.22 -21.34
N ARG A 11 -0.67 1.30 -21.47
CA ARG A 11 -0.89 2.35 -22.49
C ARG A 11 -0.78 1.80 -23.91
N LEU A 12 0.17 0.89 -24.13
CA LEU A 12 0.34 0.17 -25.39
C LEU A 12 -0.72 -0.92 -25.62
N LYS A 13 -1.73 -1.04 -24.75
CA LYS A 13 -2.80 -2.06 -24.79
C LYS A 13 -2.27 -3.50 -24.75
N LEU A 14 -1.08 -3.72 -24.19
CA LEU A 14 -0.52 -5.05 -24.01
C LEU A 14 -1.19 -5.77 -22.84
N ARG A 15 -1.30 -7.09 -22.95
CA ARG A 15 -1.78 -7.94 -21.85
C ARG A 15 -0.66 -8.09 -20.83
N VAL A 16 -0.94 -7.71 -19.59
CA VAL A 16 -0.02 -7.82 -18.46
C VAL A 16 -0.75 -8.59 -17.36
N MET A 17 -0.10 -9.60 -16.80
CA MET A 17 -0.60 -10.40 -15.69
C MET A 17 0.43 -10.40 -14.56
N CYS A 18 -0.06 -10.22 -13.33
CA CYS A 18 0.76 -10.40 -12.13
C CYS A 18 0.54 -11.81 -11.61
N TYR A 19 1.58 -12.64 -11.62
CA TYR A 19 1.54 -13.99 -11.05
C TYR A 19 2.01 -13.96 -9.60
N LEU A 20 1.30 -14.69 -8.75
CA LEU A 20 1.79 -15.03 -7.41
C LEU A 20 2.87 -16.09 -7.59
N GLY A 21 4.05 -15.92 -6.97
CA GLY A 21 5.20 -16.83 -7.09
C GLY A 21 4.93 -18.28 -6.62
N GLY A 22 3.75 -18.56 -6.07
CA GLY A 22 3.34 -19.89 -5.62
C GLY A 22 4.29 -20.44 -4.57
N GLU A 23 4.53 -21.75 -4.62
CA GLU A 23 5.53 -22.42 -3.76
C GLU A 23 6.89 -22.57 -4.45
N VAL A 24 6.99 -22.13 -5.72
CA VAL A 24 8.16 -22.39 -6.57
C VAL A 24 9.24 -21.33 -6.35
N ILE A 25 8.84 -20.09 -6.03
CA ILE A 25 9.76 -18.96 -5.89
C ILE A 25 9.40 -18.16 -4.65
N SER A 26 10.37 -18.01 -3.73
CA SER A 26 10.28 -17.08 -2.61
C SER A 26 11.31 -15.95 -2.79
N CYS A 27 10.93 -14.72 -2.43
CA CYS A 27 11.82 -13.57 -2.50
C CYS A 27 11.65 -12.71 -1.25
N ARG A 28 12.77 -12.47 -0.54
CA ARG A 28 12.83 -11.49 0.54
C ARG A 28 13.42 -10.19 0.00
N MET A 29 12.56 -9.26 -0.38
CA MET A 29 13.00 -7.96 -0.92
C MET A 29 13.67 -7.06 0.12
N TYR A 30 13.18 -7.10 1.36
CA TYR A 30 13.64 -6.25 2.47
C TYR A 30 13.97 -7.11 3.68
N GLN A 31 15.09 -6.78 4.35
CA GLN A 31 15.57 -7.54 5.50
C GLN A 31 14.99 -7.00 6.81
N ASP A 32 14.62 -5.72 6.83
CA ASP A 32 14.22 -4.99 8.03
C ASP A 32 13.14 -3.93 7.72
N LEU A 33 12.53 -3.39 8.78
CA LEU A 33 11.47 -2.40 8.64
C LEU A 33 11.96 -1.10 8.01
N LYS A 34 13.19 -0.66 8.33
CA LYS A 34 13.73 0.59 7.81
C LYS A 34 13.97 0.49 6.31
N SER A 35 14.59 -0.59 5.83
CA SER A 35 14.77 -0.84 4.40
C SER A 35 13.43 -0.97 3.66
N SER A 36 12.43 -1.58 4.30
CA SER A 36 11.06 -1.66 3.76
C SER A 36 10.44 -0.26 3.60
N ILE A 37 10.47 0.57 4.65
CA ILE A 37 9.95 1.94 4.63
C ILE A 37 10.68 2.77 3.56
N ASP A 38 12.01 2.68 3.48
CA ASP A 38 12.82 3.38 2.48
C ASP A 38 12.46 2.95 1.06
N GLY A 39 12.21 1.65 0.84
CA GLY A 39 11.75 1.13 -0.44
C GLY A 39 10.34 1.60 -0.83
N PHE A 40 9.38 1.48 0.09
CA PHE A 40 7.98 1.84 -0.15
C PHE A 40 7.75 3.33 -0.32
N SER A 41 8.46 4.18 0.43
CA SER A 41 8.33 5.64 0.36
C SER A 41 8.54 6.22 -1.05
N LYS A 42 9.35 5.55 -1.87
CA LYS A 42 9.64 5.94 -3.26
C LYS A 42 8.49 5.63 -4.21
N ASN A 43 7.80 4.53 -3.96
CA ASN A 43 6.79 3.98 -4.87
C ASN A 43 5.36 4.30 -4.43
N LEU A 44 5.13 4.69 -3.16
CA LEU A 44 3.79 4.83 -2.62
C LEU A 44 2.93 5.82 -3.42
N VAL A 45 3.45 7.02 -3.69
CA VAL A 45 2.75 8.02 -4.51
C VAL A 45 2.61 7.57 -5.96
N LEU A 46 3.60 6.85 -6.48
CA LEU A 46 3.55 6.29 -7.83
C LEU A 46 2.46 5.24 -7.97
N PHE A 47 2.12 4.44 -6.94
CA PHE A 47 0.97 3.53 -6.99
C PHE A 47 -0.33 4.30 -7.31
N PHE A 48 -0.53 5.45 -6.69
CA PHE A 48 -1.71 6.32 -6.88
C PHE A 48 -1.60 7.27 -8.09
N GLY A 49 -0.96 6.84 -9.18
CA GLY A 49 -0.86 7.67 -10.37
C GLY A 49 0.11 8.85 -10.27
N GLY A 50 0.84 9.00 -9.16
CA GLY A 50 1.55 10.24 -8.84
C GLY A 50 0.71 11.24 -8.03
N SER A 51 -0.56 10.91 -7.73
CA SER A 51 -1.48 11.77 -6.99
C SER A 51 -1.40 11.51 -5.48
N VAL A 52 -0.90 12.51 -4.75
CA VAL A 52 -0.88 12.51 -3.28
C VAL A 52 -2.29 12.59 -2.71
N PHE A 53 -3.17 13.34 -3.37
CA PHE A 53 -4.57 13.47 -2.98
C PHE A 53 -5.28 12.11 -3.01
N ALA A 54 -5.07 11.32 -4.06
CA ALA A 54 -5.66 9.98 -4.16
C ALA A 54 -5.14 9.04 -3.05
N ALA A 55 -3.86 9.14 -2.68
CA ALA A 55 -3.29 8.36 -1.57
C ALA A 55 -3.89 8.76 -0.21
N LEU A 56 -4.07 10.07 0.03
CA LEU A 56 -4.70 10.58 1.24
C LEU A 56 -6.19 10.23 1.33
N LEU A 57 -6.91 10.29 0.20
CA LEU A 57 -8.30 9.89 0.12
C LEU A 57 -8.47 8.40 0.43
N TYR A 58 -7.60 7.55 -0.10
CA TYR A 58 -7.59 6.12 0.25
C TYR A 58 -7.41 5.92 1.76
N TRP A 59 -6.43 6.60 2.36
CA TRP A 59 -6.15 6.50 3.78
C TRP A 59 -7.33 7.00 4.64
N SER A 60 -7.92 8.14 4.28
CA SER A 60 -9.04 8.73 5.03
C SER A 60 -10.29 7.87 4.93
N LEU A 61 -10.61 7.30 3.77
CA LEU A 61 -11.76 6.41 3.62
C LEU A 61 -11.65 5.16 4.48
N PHE A 62 -10.45 4.58 4.60
CA PHE A 62 -10.26 3.38 5.41
C PHE A 62 -10.39 3.65 6.91
N LEU A 63 -9.78 4.73 7.41
CA LEU A 63 -9.76 5.05 8.84
C LEU A 63 -10.98 5.84 9.30
N MET A 64 -11.36 6.89 8.57
CA MET A 64 -12.38 7.86 9.01
C MET A 64 -13.79 7.40 8.67
N ALA A 65 -14.01 6.58 7.64
CA ALA A 65 -15.39 6.22 7.26
C ALA A 65 -16.15 5.49 8.37
N PRO A 66 -15.61 4.46 9.06
CA PRO A 66 -16.31 3.86 10.20
C PRO A 66 -16.50 4.87 11.34
N LEU A 67 -15.48 5.67 11.64
CA LEU A 67 -15.50 6.63 12.75
C LEU A 67 -16.56 7.73 12.54
N TYR A 68 -16.83 8.12 11.29
CA TYR A 68 -17.87 9.07 10.98
C TYR A 68 -19.27 8.55 11.36
N PHE A 69 -19.53 7.27 11.14
CA PHE A 69 -20.83 6.64 11.40
C PHE A 69 -20.99 6.11 12.83
N LEU A 70 -20.20 6.56 13.81
CA LEU A 70 -20.34 6.12 15.22
C LEU A 70 -21.72 6.39 15.82
N TYR A 71 -22.46 7.37 15.29
CA TYR A 71 -23.81 7.70 15.72
C TYR A 71 -24.87 6.69 15.21
N ASP A 72 -24.56 5.92 14.16
CA ASP A 72 -25.43 4.90 13.59
C ASP A 72 -24.73 3.54 13.73
N LEU A 73 -25.14 2.79 14.75
CA LEU A 73 -24.51 1.51 15.08
C LEU A 73 -24.62 0.49 13.94
N PHE A 74 -25.71 0.50 13.17
CA PHE A 74 -25.90 -0.43 12.07
C PHE A 74 -24.90 -0.14 10.95
N LEU A 75 -24.79 1.14 10.54
CA LEU A 75 -23.82 1.55 9.53
C LEU A 75 -22.38 1.31 9.99
N PHE A 76 -22.06 1.67 11.24
CA PHE A 76 -20.74 1.42 11.82
C PHE A 76 -20.34 -0.05 11.74
N VAL A 77 -21.19 -0.95 12.26
CA VAL A 77 -20.92 -2.39 12.27
C VAL A 77 -20.82 -2.95 10.85
N SER A 78 -21.69 -2.52 9.93
CA SER A 78 -21.66 -2.98 8.54
C SER A 78 -20.32 -2.62 7.85
N LEU A 79 -19.81 -1.40 8.05
CA LEU A 79 -18.54 -0.96 7.46
C LEU A 79 -17.35 -1.71 8.06
N VAL A 80 -17.35 -1.93 9.38
CA VAL A 80 -16.30 -2.72 10.05
C VAL A 80 -16.29 -4.16 9.54
N LEU A 81 -17.47 -4.79 9.36
CA LEU A 81 -17.56 -6.14 8.81
C LEU A 81 -17.08 -6.21 7.36
N ILE A 82 -17.46 -5.24 6.51
CA ILE A 82 -16.97 -5.16 5.13
C ILE A 82 -15.45 -5.04 5.09
N GLN A 83 -14.85 -4.19 5.93
CA GLN A 83 -13.40 -4.06 6.03
C GLN A 83 -12.73 -5.34 6.53
N GLY A 84 -13.31 -5.99 7.55
CA GLY A 84 -12.83 -7.28 8.05
C GLY A 84 -12.85 -8.36 6.97
N MET A 85 -13.93 -8.45 6.18
CA MET A 85 -14.03 -9.36 5.05
C MET A 85 -12.98 -9.06 3.97
N LEU A 86 -12.77 -7.79 3.62
CA LEU A 86 -11.73 -7.40 2.65
C LEU A 86 -10.34 -7.83 3.14
N LEU A 87 -10.02 -7.60 4.42
CA LEU A 87 -8.75 -8.01 5.00
C LEU A 87 -8.58 -9.53 5.00
N PHE A 88 -9.65 -10.28 5.29
CA PHE A 88 -9.67 -11.73 5.20
C PHE A 88 -9.36 -12.21 3.77
N PHE A 89 -10.05 -11.68 2.76
CA PHE A 89 -9.79 -12.05 1.37
C PHE A 89 -8.36 -11.73 0.94
N ILE A 90 -7.83 -10.58 1.35
CA ILE A 90 -6.45 -10.20 1.06
C ILE A 90 -5.49 -11.19 1.71
N ALA A 91 -5.69 -11.55 2.99
CA ALA A 91 -4.84 -12.51 3.69
C ALA A 91 -4.84 -13.89 3.02
N VAL A 92 -6.02 -14.40 2.64
CA VAL A 92 -6.14 -15.69 1.93
C VAL A 92 -5.46 -15.63 0.57
N LYS A 93 -5.66 -14.56 -0.21
CA LYS A 93 -5.04 -14.42 -1.54
C LYS A 93 -3.53 -14.20 -1.47
N SER A 94 -3.04 -13.53 -0.43
CA SER A 94 -1.61 -13.32 -0.20
C SER A 94 -0.92 -14.50 0.48
N ARG A 95 -1.68 -15.55 0.88
CA ARG A 95 -1.22 -16.67 1.70
C ARG A 95 -0.58 -16.22 3.03
N GLY A 96 -1.06 -15.10 3.56
CA GLY A 96 -0.63 -14.58 4.86
C GLY A 96 -1.55 -15.03 5.99
N ASN A 97 -1.08 -14.88 7.24
CA ASN A 97 -1.88 -15.19 8.41
C ASN A 97 -3.01 -14.16 8.55
N VAL A 98 -4.25 -14.62 8.66
CA VAL A 98 -5.42 -13.73 8.81
C VAL A 98 -5.30 -12.87 10.09
N GLU A 99 -4.79 -13.45 11.17
CA GLU A 99 -4.60 -12.76 12.45
C GLU A 99 -3.71 -11.53 12.32
N ASP A 100 -2.58 -11.65 11.62
CA ASP A 100 -1.67 -10.53 11.37
C ASP A 100 -2.37 -9.41 10.57
N TYR A 101 -3.20 -9.75 9.60
CA TYR A 101 -3.95 -8.76 8.83
C TYR A 101 -4.99 -8.04 9.70
N LEU A 102 -5.68 -8.73 10.61
CA LEU A 102 -6.64 -8.09 11.50
C LEU A 102 -5.96 -7.25 12.57
N LEU A 103 -4.96 -7.80 13.26
CA LEU A 103 -4.26 -7.14 14.37
C LEU A 103 -3.48 -5.91 13.90
N TYR A 104 -2.78 -6.02 12.77
CA TYR A 104 -2.01 -4.91 12.21
C TYR A 104 -2.83 -4.01 11.29
N SER A 105 -4.17 -4.15 11.21
CA SER A 105 -5.01 -3.27 10.37
C SER A 105 -4.83 -1.79 10.72
N ILE A 106 -4.95 -1.42 11.99
CA ILE A 106 -4.79 -0.04 12.48
C ILE A 106 -3.32 0.42 12.43
N PRO A 107 -2.33 -0.34 12.97
CA PRO A 107 -0.92 0.00 12.82
C PRO A 107 -0.47 0.24 11.36
N ARG A 108 -1.00 -0.54 10.40
CA ARG A 108 -0.68 -0.36 8.97
C ARG A 108 -1.17 0.98 8.42
N MET A 109 -2.28 1.53 8.92
CA MET A 109 -2.74 2.86 8.50
C MET A 109 -1.78 3.97 8.98
N PHE A 110 -1.25 3.85 10.21
CA PHE A 110 -0.23 4.77 10.71
C PHE A 110 1.10 4.62 9.97
N LEU A 111 1.50 3.38 9.67
CA LEU A 111 2.67 3.11 8.85
C LEU A 111 2.52 3.70 7.44
N PHE A 112 1.33 3.58 6.84
CA PHE A 112 1.03 4.12 5.51
C PHE A 112 1.22 5.63 5.48
N ILE A 113 0.64 6.37 6.43
CA ILE A 113 0.76 7.83 6.46
C ILE A 113 2.21 8.26 6.74
N TYR A 114 2.93 7.52 7.59
CA TYR A 114 4.36 7.75 7.84
C TYR A 114 5.20 7.55 6.57
N ILE A 115 5.00 6.46 5.84
CA ILE A 115 5.69 6.17 4.57
C ILE A 115 5.34 7.24 3.52
N LEU A 116 4.09 7.68 3.46
CA LEU A 116 3.65 8.73 2.55
C LEU A 116 4.36 10.04 2.86
N GLY A 117 4.39 10.46 4.12
CA GLY A 117 5.09 11.67 4.56
C GLY A 117 6.58 11.61 4.24
N LYS A 118 7.24 10.49 4.54
CA LYS A 118 8.66 10.26 4.20
C LYS A 118 8.90 10.33 2.68
N GLY A 119 8.02 9.72 1.88
CA GLY A 119 8.11 9.77 0.43
C GLY A 119 8.00 11.19 -0.13
N LEU A 120 7.09 11.99 0.41
CA LEU A 120 6.93 13.40 0.04
C LEU A 120 8.16 14.22 0.44
N PHE A 121 8.69 14.03 1.65
CA PHE A 121 9.88 14.70 2.12
C PHE A 121 11.11 14.36 1.25
N CYS A 122 11.33 13.09 0.95
CA CYS A 122 12.43 12.65 0.08
C CYS A 122 12.27 13.19 -1.35
N ARG A 123 11.03 13.29 -1.86
CA ARG A 123 10.73 13.91 -3.16
C ARG A 123 11.06 15.40 -3.17
N TYR A 124 10.71 16.12 -2.11
CA TYR A 124 11.02 17.54 -1.95
C TYR A 124 12.53 17.79 -1.80
N SER A 125 13.23 16.93 -1.06
CA SER A 125 14.66 17.06 -0.77
C SER A 125 15.59 16.70 -1.94
N LYS A 126 15.07 16.25 -3.10
CA LYS A 126 15.86 15.78 -4.26
C LYS A 126 16.88 14.67 -3.95
N ARG A 127 16.70 13.95 -2.84
CA ARG A 127 17.59 12.88 -2.36
C ARG A 127 16.93 11.51 -2.51
N LEU A 128 16.50 11.17 -3.72
CA LEU A 128 16.00 9.83 -3.99
C LEU A 128 17.16 8.94 -4.41
N LEU A 129 17.93 8.48 -3.42
CA LEU A 129 19.01 7.53 -3.61
C LEU A 129 18.43 6.12 -3.75
N TRP A 130 18.62 5.46 -4.89
CA TRP A 130 18.27 4.07 -5.13
C TRP A 130 19.50 3.26 -5.52
N LYS A 131 19.93 2.35 -4.64
CA LYS A 131 21.17 1.56 -4.83
C LYS A 131 22.33 2.49 -5.21
N ASP A 132 22.53 3.54 -4.41
CA ASP A 132 23.55 4.59 -4.60
C ASP A 132 23.45 5.42 -5.89
N ARG A 133 22.35 5.31 -6.63
CA ARG A 133 22.04 6.16 -7.80
C ARG A 133 20.99 7.19 -7.45
N ASN A 134 21.20 8.46 -7.81
CA ASN A 134 20.14 9.45 -7.74
C ASN A 134 19.17 9.21 -8.90
N ILE A 135 17.91 8.92 -8.59
CA ILE A 135 16.87 8.60 -9.60
C ILE A 135 15.85 9.74 -9.76
N MET A 136 16.23 10.96 -9.35
CA MET A 136 15.53 12.19 -9.69
C MET A 136 16.25 12.95 -10.79
#